data_AF-A0A0H4X210-F1
#
_entry.id   AF-A0A0H4X210-F1
#
_cell.length_a   1.000
_cell.length_b   1.000
_cell.length_c   1.000
_cell.angle_alpha   90.00
_cell.angle_beta   90.00
_cell.angle_gamma   90.00
#
_symmetry.space_group_name_H-M   'P 1'
#
loop_
_entity.id
_entity.type
_entity.pdbx_description
1 polymer ?
#
loop_
_entity_poly.entity_id
_entity_poly.type
_entity_poly.pdbx_seq_one_letter_code
_entity_poly.pdbx_strand_id
1 'polypeptide(L)'
;MPPYRLQALQDMRARAKEEAEQAFSSAIKALEKEKVELQRLIDDLEQRKRERKAKVAAYLKEVMFKGAGINGMNMMNRFEERLKDEEAQVALEVERQREAVKVAERLVEQRRREMADAAKELKAIEKHRENWQKQVKYERQQREELNQEEIGNALFLARQRK
;
A
#
# COMPACT_ATOMS: atom_id res chain seq x y z
N MET A 1 -6.60 -12.62 38.47
CA MET A 1 -5.33 -12.86 37.74
C MET A 1 -4.57 -11.54 37.74
N PRO A 2 -3.24 -11.55 37.97
CA PRO A 2 -2.44 -10.34 37.81
C PRO A 2 -2.63 -9.76 36.40
N PRO A 3 -2.43 -8.44 36.19
CA PRO A 3 -2.45 -7.85 34.86
C PRO A 3 -1.22 -8.26 34.05
N TYR A 4 -1.37 -8.39 32.73
CA TYR A 4 -0.27 -8.74 31.84
C TYR A 4 0.73 -7.59 31.74
N ARG A 5 1.99 -7.86 32.10
CA ARG A 5 3.03 -6.82 32.20
C ARG A 5 3.35 -6.10 30.89
N LEU A 6 3.10 -6.76 29.74
CA LEU A 6 3.34 -6.19 28.41
C LEU A 6 2.04 -5.78 27.70
N GLN A 7 0.96 -5.50 28.45
CA GLN A 7 -0.30 -5.05 27.86
C GLN A 7 -0.11 -3.78 27.02
N ALA A 8 0.60 -2.78 27.53
CA ALA A 8 0.88 -1.55 26.79
C ALA A 8 1.61 -1.80 25.47
N LEU A 9 2.59 -2.72 25.46
CA LEU A 9 3.30 -3.10 24.24
C LEU A 9 2.37 -3.82 23.26
N GLN A 10 1.48 -4.69 23.75
CA GLN A 10 0.48 -5.34 22.90
C GLN A 10 -0.45 -4.32 22.24
N ASP A 11 -0.94 -3.34 23.01
CA ASP A 11 -1.82 -2.29 22.49
C ASP A 11 -1.10 -1.42 21.45
N MET A 12 0.18 -1.08 21.69
CA MET A 12 1.01 -0.37 20.71
C MET A 12 1.19 -1.16 19.41
N ARG A 13 1.44 -2.47 19.49
CA ARG A 13 1.59 -3.32 18.29
C ARG A 13 0.27 -3.51 17.55
N ALA A 14 -0.85 -3.56 18.26
CA ALA A 14 -2.18 -3.60 17.65
C ALA A 14 -2.47 -2.33 16.84
N ARG A 15 -2.17 -1.15 17.42
CA ARG A 15 -2.26 0.13 16.70
C ARG A 15 -1.32 0.19 15.51
N ALA A 16 -0.07 -0.23 15.66
CA ALA A 16 0.90 -0.25 14.57
C ALA A 16 0.43 -1.14 13.39
N LYS A 17 -0.21 -2.28 13.66
CA LYS A 17 -0.83 -3.12 12.64
C LYS A 17 -1.95 -2.38 11.91
N GLU A 18 -2.84 -1.73 12.65
CA GLU A 18 -3.96 -0.98 12.07
C GLU A 18 -3.47 0.20 11.21
N GLU A 19 -2.48 0.95 11.70
CA GLU A 19 -1.83 2.04 10.95
C GLU A 19 -1.17 1.52 9.66
N ALA A 20 -0.49 0.37 9.71
CA ALA A 20 0.12 -0.25 8.53
C ALA A 20 -0.93 -0.73 7.51
N GLU A 21 -2.06 -1.28 7.97
CA GLU A 21 -3.19 -1.66 7.11
C GLU A 21 -3.82 -0.44 6.41
N GLN A 22 -4.00 0.66 7.15
CA GLN A 22 -4.49 1.93 6.61
C GLN A 22 -3.50 2.54 5.59
N ALA A 23 -2.20 2.51 5.89
CA ALA A 23 -1.15 2.99 5.00
C ALA A 23 -1.09 2.17 3.71
N PHE A 24 -1.20 0.83 3.81
CA PHE A 24 -1.24 -0.06 2.65
C PHE A 24 -2.48 0.19 1.79
N SER A 25 -3.67 0.33 2.40
CA SER A 25 -4.91 0.67 1.68
C SER A 25 -4.78 2.01 0.94
N SER A 26 -4.20 3.00 1.59
CA SER A 26 -3.97 4.32 0.99
C SER A 26 -2.99 4.26 -0.19
N ALA A 27 -1.92 3.47 -0.07
CA ALA A 27 -0.96 3.25 -1.15
C ALA A 27 -1.58 2.55 -2.36
N ILE A 28 -2.46 1.56 -2.15
CA ILE A 28 -3.21 0.91 -3.24
C ILE A 28 -4.09 1.93 -3.98
N LYS A 29 -4.86 2.75 -3.23
CA LYS A 29 -5.72 3.77 -3.83
C LYS A 29 -4.91 4.80 -4.63
N ALA A 30 -3.75 5.20 -4.11
CA ALA A 30 -2.84 6.09 -4.82
C ALA A 30 -2.34 5.44 -6.12
N LEU A 31 -1.86 4.19 -6.06
CA LEU A 31 -1.42 3.45 -7.24
C LEU A 31 -2.52 3.36 -8.32
N GLU A 32 -3.74 3.05 -7.92
CA GLU A 32 -4.86 2.96 -8.85
C GLU A 32 -5.14 4.31 -9.53
N LYS A 33 -5.08 5.41 -8.77
CA LYS A 33 -5.22 6.77 -9.33
C LYS A 33 -4.13 7.05 -10.37
N GLU A 34 -2.87 6.71 -10.08
CA GLU A 34 -1.77 6.93 -11.03
C GLU A 34 -1.93 6.08 -12.31
N LYS A 35 -2.48 4.87 -12.20
CA LYS A 35 -2.77 3.99 -13.35
C LYS A 35 -3.91 4.52 -14.22
N VAL A 36 -4.98 5.00 -13.60
CA VAL A 36 -6.10 5.63 -14.31
C VAL A 36 -5.62 6.86 -15.07
N GLU A 37 -4.79 7.70 -14.43
CA GLU A 37 -4.20 8.88 -15.07
C GLU A 37 -3.27 8.51 -16.22
N LEU A 38 -2.44 7.47 -16.05
CA LEU A 38 -1.60 6.95 -17.13
C LEU A 38 -2.44 6.51 -18.33
N GLN A 39 -3.53 5.77 -18.10
CA GLN A 39 -4.40 5.33 -19.18
C GLN A 39 -5.06 6.53 -19.88
N ARG A 40 -5.51 7.53 -19.12
CA ARG A 40 -6.08 8.77 -19.67
C ARG A 40 -5.10 9.49 -20.60
N LEU A 41 -3.82 9.58 -20.22
CA LEU A 41 -2.78 10.23 -21.04
C LEU A 41 -2.43 9.41 -22.29
N ILE A 42 -2.42 8.07 -22.19
CA ILE A 42 -2.24 7.18 -23.33
C ILE A 42 -3.38 7.36 -24.34
N ASP A 43 -4.63 7.39 -23.86
CA ASP A 43 -5.82 7.56 -24.69
C ASP A 43 -5.82 8.95 -25.36
N ASP A 44 -5.44 10.01 -24.64
CA ASP A 44 -5.28 11.37 -25.21
C ASP A 44 -4.20 11.39 -26.31
N LEU A 45 -3.04 10.78 -26.07
CA LEU A 45 -1.98 10.68 -27.09
C LEU A 45 -2.46 9.94 -28.34
N GLU A 46 -3.19 8.84 -28.17
CA GLU A 46 -3.76 8.10 -29.29
C GLU A 46 -4.79 8.94 -30.06
N GLN A 47 -5.68 9.63 -29.34
CA GLN A 47 -6.66 10.52 -29.95
C GLN A 47 -5.97 11.61 -30.77
N ARG A 48 -4.96 12.29 -30.20
CA ARG A 48 -4.20 13.34 -30.90
C ARG A 48 -3.51 12.82 -32.15
N LYS A 49 -2.93 11.61 -32.11
CA LYS A 49 -2.34 10.95 -33.29
C LYS A 49 -3.37 10.68 -34.39
N ARG A 50 -4.59 10.28 -34.02
CA ARG A 50 -5.69 10.07 -34.98
C ARG A 50 -6.14 11.41 -35.56
N GLU A 51 -6.33 12.41 -34.71
CA GLU A 51 -6.71 13.76 -35.12
C GLU A 51 -5.67 14.42 -36.02
N ARG A 52 -4.37 14.28 -35.74
CA ARG A 52 -3.31 14.81 -36.60
C ARG A 52 -3.41 14.22 -38.00
N LYS A 53 -3.54 12.89 -38.13
CA LYS A 53 -3.69 12.25 -39.44
C LYS A 53 -4.91 12.79 -40.20
N ALA A 54 -6.04 12.96 -39.52
CA ALA A 54 -7.26 13.49 -40.12
C ALA A 54 -7.11 14.97 -40.53
N LYS A 55 -6.57 15.82 -39.64
CA LYS A 55 -6.34 17.25 -39.87
C LYS A 55 -5.33 17.48 -41.01
N VAL A 56 -4.22 16.74 -41.02
CA VAL A 56 -3.21 16.82 -42.08
C VAL A 56 -3.80 16.37 -43.42
N ALA A 57 -4.55 15.27 -43.46
CA ALA A 57 -5.20 14.81 -44.69
C ALA A 57 -6.24 15.81 -45.23
N ALA A 58 -7.06 16.39 -44.34
CA ALA A 58 -8.03 17.41 -44.69
C ALA A 58 -7.34 18.69 -45.22
N TYR A 59 -6.29 19.15 -44.54
CA TYR A 59 -5.53 20.33 -44.95
C TYR A 59 -4.82 20.11 -46.30
N LEU A 60 -4.24 18.91 -46.52
CA LEU A 60 -3.65 18.55 -47.81
C LEU A 60 -4.69 18.59 -48.95
N LYS A 61 -5.88 18.05 -48.73
CA LYS A 61 -6.97 18.07 -49.73
C LYS A 61 -7.38 19.51 -50.07
N GLU A 62 -7.46 20.38 -49.08
CA GLU A 62 -7.77 21.80 -49.26
C GLU A 62 -6.68 22.55 -50.03
N VAL A 63 -5.42 22.32 -49.68
CA VAL A 63 -4.23 22.90 -50.33
C VAL A 63 -4.15 22.47 -51.80
N MET A 64 -4.42 21.20 -52.11
CA MET A 64 -4.48 20.70 -53.48
C MET A 64 -5.66 21.29 -54.27
N PHE A 65 -6.84 21.39 -53.66
CA PHE A 65 -8.03 21.96 -54.31
C PHE A 65 -7.84 23.44 -54.65
N LYS A 66 -7.19 24.21 -53.77
CA LYS A 66 -6.92 25.64 -53.96
C LYS A 66 -5.74 25.92 -54.90
N GLY A 67 -5.05 24.90 -55.41
CA GLY A 67 -3.90 25.06 -56.30
C GLY A 67 -2.72 25.75 -55.64
N ALA A 68 -2.45 25.47 -54.36
CA ALA A 68 -1.36 26.13 -53.66
C ALA A 68 0.00 25.58 -54.12
N GLY A 69 0.89 26.48 -54.55
CA GLY A 69 2.29 26.14 -54.84
C GLY A 69 3.12 25.89 -53.58
N ILE A 70 4.45 26.00 -53.71
CA ILE A 70 5.45 25.72 -52.66
C ILE A 70 5.12 26.37 -51.30
N ASN A 71 4.56 27.58 -51.29
CA ASN A 71 4.17 28.28 -50.05
C ASN A 71 3.06 27.57 -49.26
N GLY A 72 2.07 26.97 -49.94
CA GLY A 72 1.02 26.20 -49.27
C GLY A 72 1.56 24.92 -48.62
N MET A 73 2.52 24.28 -49.30
CA MET A 73 3.19 23.08 -48.78
C MET A 73 4.08 23.39 -47.56
N ASN A 74 4.79 24.53 -47.57
CA ASN A 74 5.57 24.98 -46.42
C ASN A 74 4.69 25.28 -45.19
N MET A 75 3.52 25.89 -45.39
CA MET A 75 2.56 26.13 -44.30
C MET A 75 1.97 24.82 -43.75
N MET A 76 1.73 23.83 -44.62
CA MET A 76 1.30 22.49 -44.21
C MET A 76 2.35 21.79 -43.34
N ASN A 77 3.62 21.81 -43.74
CA ASN A 77 4.69 21.18 -42.98
C ASN A 77 4.80 21.78 -41.57
N ARG A 78 4.78 23.12 -41.44
CA ARG A 78 4.78 23.79 -40.12
C ARG A 78 3.56 23.47 -39.28
N PHE A 79 2.39 23.29 -39.91
CA PHE A 79 1.18 22.87 -39.20
C PHE A 79 1.33 21.44 -38.67
N GLU A 80 1.82 20.50 -39.48
CA GLU A 80 2.07 19.14 -39.05
C GLU A 80 3.15 19.06 -37.95
N GLU A 81 4.22 19.85 -38.06
CA GLU A 81 5.28 19.94 -37.03
C GLU A 81 4.71 20.39 -35.68
N ARG A 82 3.90 21.45 -35.65
CA ARG A 82 3.26 21.89 -34.39
C ARG A 82 2.40 20.80 -33.75
N LEU A 83 1.63 20.06 -34.55
CA LEU A 83 0.83 18.94 -34.03
C LEU A 83 1.72 17.80 -33.51
N LYS A 84 2.86 17.53 -34.16
CA LYS A 84 3.84 16.55 -33.67
C LYS A 84 4.52 17.00 -32.38
N ASP A 85 4.78 18.30 -32.22
CA ASP A 85 5.34 18.85 -30.99
C ASP A 85 4.36 18.70 -29.82
N GLU A 86 3.07 18.96 -30.05
CA GLU A 86 2.01 18.71 -29.06
C GLU A 86 1.90 17.21 -28.69
N GLU A 87 1.98 16.31 -29.67
CA GLU A 87 2.04 14.86 -29.42
C GLU A 87 3.28 14.47 -28.60
N ALA A 88 4.44 15.07 -28.89
CA ALA A 88 5.69 14.80 -28.19
C ALA A 88 5.64 15.26 -26.72
N GLN A 89 4.99 16.39 -26.45
CA GLN A 89 4.76 16.86 -25.08
C GLN A 89 3.92 15.87 -24.28
N VAL A 90 2.78 15.41 -24.82
CA VAL A 90 1.94 14.41 -24.14
C VAL A 90 2.67 13.07 -24.00
N ALA A 91 3.46 12.67 -25.00
CA ALA A 91 4.29 11.46 -24.89
C ALA A 91 5.31 11.57 -23.74
N LEU A 92 5.91 12.75 -23.53
CA LEU A 92 6.79 12.99 -22.39
C LEU A 92 6.03 12.91 -21.06
N GLU A 93 4.81 13.43 -20.99
CA GLU A 93 3.94 13.30 -19.81
C GLU A 93 3.59 11.84 -19.52
N VAL A 94 3.29 11.04 -20.55
CA VAL A 94 3.08 9.58 -20.41
C VAL A 94 4.31 8.91 -19.79
N GLU A 95 5.53 9.21 -20.26
CA GLU A 95 6.74 8.60 -19.68
C GLU A 95 6.97 9.04 -18.22
N ARG A 96 6.74 10.31 -17.90
CA ARG A 96 6.80 10.79 -16.50
C ARG A 96 5.77 10.09 -15.63
N GLN A 97 4.56 9.90 -16.14
CA GLN A 97 3.48 9.23 -15.44
C GLN A 97 3.77 7.73 -15.24
N ARG A 98 4.44 7.07 -16.20
CA ARG A 98 4.93 5.69 -16.02
C ARG A 98 5.91 5.57 -14.87
N GLU A 99 6.83 6.55 -14.72
CA GLU A 99 7.73 6.57 -13.56
C GLU A 99 6.97 6.81 -12.25
N ALA A 100 5.95 7.68 -12.24
CA ALA A 100 5.09 7.85 -11.07
C ALA A 100 4.38 6.54 -10.67
N VAL A 101 3.84 5.79 -11.64
CA VAL A 101 3.25 4.46 -11.41
C VAL A 101 4.30 3.50 -10.82
N LYS A 102 5.52 3.43 -11.37
CA LYS A 102 6.59 2.56 -10.83
C LYS A 102 6.94 2.92 -9.38
N VAL A 103 7.00 4.21 -9.05
CA VAL A 103 7.25 4.67 -7.68
C VAL A 103 6.10 4.25 -6.76
N ALA A 104 4.85 4.42 -7.19
CA ALA A 104 3.68 4.00 -6.43
C ALA A 104 3.64 2.47 -6.23
N GLU A 105 4.02 1.67 -7.22
CA GLU A 105 4.13 0.21 -7.11
C GLU A 105 5.17 -0.22 -6.07
N ARG A 106 6.34 0.43 -6.08
CA ARG A 106 7.38 0.19 -5.06
C ARG A 106 6.88 0.55 -3.66
N LEU A 107 6.14 1.66 -3.52
CA LEU A 107 5.56 2.06 -2.25
C LEU A 107 4.53 1.05 -1.76
N VAL A 108 3.64 0.54 -2.63
CA VAL A 108 2.69 -0.51 -2.27
C VAL A 108 3.40 -1.76 -1.76
N GLU A 109 4.45 -2.21 -2.45
CA GLU A 109 5.23 -3.37 -2.02
C GLU A 109 5.96 -3.12 -0.69
N GLN A 110 6.49 -1.91 -0.47
CA GLN A 110 7.07 -1.53 0.81
C GLN A 110 6.02 -1.60 1.94
N ARG A 111 4.84 -0.98 1.75
CA ARG A 111 3.77 -0.98 2.75
C ARG A 111 3.22 -2.38 3.02
N ARG A 112 3.21 -3.25 2.01
CA ARG A 112 2.85 -4.66 2.17
C ARG A 112 3.79 -5.38 3.13
N ARG A 113 5.09 -5.13 3.04
CA ARG A 113 6.11 -5.72 3.93
C ARG A 113 5.96 -5.19 5.35
N GLU A 114 5.82 -3.87 5.50
CA GLU A 114 5.62 -3.23 6.80
C GLU A 114 4.36 -3.77 7.50
N MET A 115 3.26 -3.96 6.77
CA MET A 115 2.03 -4.57 7.29
C MET A 115 2.25 -6.03 7.73
N ALA A 116 2.99 -6.82 6.94
CA ALA A 116 3.31 -8.20 7.29
C ALA A 116 4.19 -8.29 8.54
N ASP A 117 5.17 -7.39 8.68
CA ASP A 117 6.04 -7.31 9.84
C ASP A 117 5.27 -6.89 11.09
N ALA A 118 4.41 -5.86 11.01
CA ALA A 118 3.56 -5.43 12.11
C ALA A 118 2.61 -6.56 12.60
N ALA A 119 2.04 -7.31 11.66
CA ALA A 119 1.21 -8.48 11.98
C ALA A 119 2.01 -9.60 12.67
N LYS A 120 3.25 -9.84 12.22
CA LYS A 120 4.15 -10.83 12.83
C LYS A 120 4.53 -10.44 14.26
N GLU A 121 4.84 -9.17 14.49
CA GLU A 121 5.17 -8.64 15.82
C GLU A 121 3.98 -8.72 16.79
N LEU A 122 2.78 -8.39 16.32
CA LEU A 122 1.57 -8.53 17.14
C LEU A 122 1.33 -10.00 17.52
N LYS A 123 1.45 -10.91 16.56
CA LYS A 123 1.31 -12.35 16.83
C LYS A 123 2.34 -12.87 17.84
N ALA A 124 3.56 -12.34 17.81
CA ALA A 124 4.60 -12.71 18.76
C ALA A 124 4.23 -12.30 20.21
N ILE A 125 3.70 -11.08 20.40
CA ILE A 125 3.32 -10.61 21.73
C ILE A 125 2.04 -11.29 22.25
N GLU A 126 1.11 -11.64 21.36
CA GLU A 126 -0.07 -12.45 21.69
C GLU A 126 0.33 -13.85 22.19
N LYS A 127 1.24 -14.52 21.48
CA LYS A 127 1.77 -15.83 21.92
C LYS A 127 2.49 -15.73 23.26
N HIS A 128 3.25 -14.66 23.49
CA HIS A 128 3.89 -14.43 24.79
C HIS A 128 2.84 -14.25 25.90
N ARG A 129 1.76 -13.51 25.65
CA ARG A 129 0.66 -13.34 26.61
C ARG A 129 0.01 -14.67 26.96
N GLU A 130 -0.28 -15.51 25.98
CA GLU A 130 -0.84 -16.84 26.22
C GLU A 130 0.07 -17.71 27.11
N ASN A 131 1.38 -17.72 26.81
CA ASN A 131 2.36 -18.47 27.61
C ASN A 131 2.44 -17.94 29.03
N TRP A 132 2.47 -16.62 29.20
CA TRP A 132 2.48 -15.99 30.51
C TRP A 132 1.21 -16.33 31.32
N GLN A 133 0.02 -16.33 30.69
CA GLN A 133 -1.22 -16.73 31.36
C GLN A 133 -1.17 -18.18 31.85
N LYS A 134 -0.60 -19.09 31.05
CA LYS A 134 -0.39 -20.50 31.43
C LYS A 134 0.56 -20.61 32.62
N GLN A 135 1.68 -19.89 32.61
CA GLN A 135 2.66 -19.87 33.70
C GLN A 135 2.04 -19.34 35.00
N VAL A 136 1.36 -18.20 34.95
CA VAL A 136 0.69 -17.62 36.12
C VAL A 136 -0.36 -18.56 36.71
N LYS A 137 -1.13 -19.24 35.85
CA LYS A 137 -2.10 -20.24 36.31
C LYS A 137 -1.40 -21.42 36.98
N TYR A 138 -0.32 -21.92 36.40
CA TYR A 138 0.48 -23.02 36.94
C TYR A 138 1.11 -22.66 38.30
N GLU A 139 1.77 -21.51 38.40
CA GLU A 139 2.35 -21.02 39.66
C GLU A 139 1.31 -20.86 40.77
N ARG A 140 0.11 -20.41 40.40
CA ARG A 140 -1.00 -20.31 41.34
C ARG A 140 -1.47 -21.68 41.83
N GLN A 141 -1.61 -22.64 40.93
CA GLN A 141 -1.99 -24.01 41.28
C GLN A 141 -0.94 -24.65 42.21
N GLN A 142 0.34 -24.52 41.89
CA GLN A 142 1.44 -25.01 42.73
C GLN A 142 1.45 -24.36 44.12
N ARG A 143 1.20 -23.05 44.22
CA ARG A 143 1.05 -22.39 45.53
C ARG A 143 -0.17 -22.86 46.31
N GLU A 144 -1.30 -23.08 45.65
CA GLU A 144 -2.52 -23.59 46.28
C GLU A 144 -2.32 -25.02 46.79
N GLU A 145 -1.63 -25.88 46.03
CA GLU A 145 -1.24 -27.24 46.42
C GLU A 145 -0.32 -27.23 47.66
N LEU A 146 0.77 -26.45 47.63
CA LEU A 146 1.69 -26.32 48.79
C LEU A 146 0.97 -25.81 50.04
N ASN A 147 0.11 -24.79 49.92
CA ASN A 147 -0.67 -24.29 51.03
C ASN A 147 -1.63 -25.36 51.60
N GLN A 148 -2.23 -26.19 50.75
CA GLN A 148 -3.11 -27.29 51.21
C GLN A 148 -2.32 -28.38 51.95
N GLU A 149 -1.14 -28.74 51.44
CA GLU A 149 -0.24 -29.68 52.12
C GLU A 149 0.22 -29.16 53.49
N GLU A 150 0.61 -27.88 53.58
CA GLU A 150 1.00 -27.23 54.83
C GLU A 150 -0.16 -27.22 55.85
N ILE A 151 -1.37 -26.86 55.42
CA ILE A 151 -2.57 -26.89 56.26
C ILE A 151 -2.86 -28.33 56.72
N GLY A 152 -2.79 -29.30 55.82
CA GLY A 152 -2.98 -30.72 56.12
C GLY A 152 -1.99 -31.23 57.16
N ASN A 153 -0.71 -30.92 56.99
CA ASN A 153 0.36 -31.27 57.92
C ASN A 153 0.17 -30.60 59.29
N ALA A 154 -0.17 -29.31 59.32
CA ALA A 154 -0.43 -28.58 60.57
C ALA A 154 -1.62 -29.18 61.33
N LEU A 155 -2.72 -29.50 60.64
CA LEU A 155 -3.90 -30.14 61.24
C LEU A 155 -3.59 -31.55 61.76
N PHE A 156 -2.79 -32.34 61.03
CA PHE A 156 -2.36 -33.66 61.45
C PHE A 156 -1.51 -33.61 62.72
N LEU A 157 -0.49 -32.74 62.76
CA LEU A 157 0.36 -32.53 63.93
C LEU A 157 -0.45 -32.03 65.14
N ALA A 158 -1.44 -31.15 64.92
CA ALA A 158 -2.32 -30.69 65.97
C ALA A 158 -3.22 -31.80 66.56
N ARG A 159 -3.63 -32.78 65.74
CA ARG A 159 -4.38 -33.96 66.22
C ARG A 159 -3.51 -34.93 67.03
N GLN A 160 -2.24 -35.13 66.66
CA GLN A 160 -1.34 -36.03 67.38
C GLN A 160 -0.87 -35.51 68.75
N ARG A 161 -1.01 -34.20 69.01
CA ARG A 161 -0.64 -33.56 70.28
C ARG A 161 -1.75 -33.62 71.35
N LYS A 162 -2.93 -34.15 71.03
CA LYS A 162 -4.02 -34.44 71.97
C LYS A 162 -4.04 -35.92 72.31
#